data_AF-A0A0Q9TYJ4-F1
#
_entry.id   AF-A0A0Q9TYJ4-F1
#
_cell.length_a   1.000
_cell.length_b   1.000
_cell.length_c   1.000
_cell.angle_alpha   90.00
_cell.angle_beta   90.00
_cell.angle_gamma   90.00
#
_symmetry.space_group_name_H-M   'P 1'
#
loop_
_entity.id
_entity.type
_entity.pdbx_description
1 polymer ?
#
loop_
_entity_poly.entity_id
_entity_poly.type
_entity_poly.pdbx_seq_one_letter_code
_entity_poly.pdbx_strand_id
1 'polypeptide(L)' 'MWDGQSGLCALCEEPMQRDDVDVDHKIPFSYGGGHERANLQLAHSSCNRSRRNSVDPRDLLRYLEDRYMNR' A
#
# COMPACT_ATOMS: atom_id res chain seq x y z
N MET A 1 3.69 -10.73 4.96
CA MET A 1 3.36 -9.30 5.09
C MET A 1 3.26 -8.91 6.55
N TRP A 2 2.46 -9.61 7.38
CA TRP A 2 2.37 -9.34 8.82
C TRP A 2 3.73 -9.26 9.53
N ASP A 3 4.50 -10.34 9.52
CA ASP A 3 5.81 -10.38 10.20
C ASP A 3 6.82 -9.40 9.57
N GLY A 4 6.74 -9.20 8.25
CA GLY A 4 7.57 -8.23 7.53
C GLY A 4 7.21 -6.76 7.80
N GLN A 5 6.04 -6.50 8.37
CA GLN A 5 5.59 -5.18 8.83
C GLN A 5 5.58 -5.08 10.36
N SER A 6 6.11 -6.09 11.07
CA SER A 6 6.08 -6.15 12.54
C SER A 6 4.67 -6.03 13.15
N GLY A 7 3.63 -6.40 12.39
CA GLY A 7 2.23 -6.20 12.78
C GLY A 7 1.79 -4.72 12.82
N LEU A 8 2.55 -3.81 12.21
CA LEU A 8 2.23 -2.38 12.15
C LEU A 8 1.54 -2.01 10.85
N CYS A 9 0.61 -1.07 10.94
CA CYS A 9 -0.08 -0.50 9.80
C CYS A 9 0.89 0.31 8.94
N ALA A 10 0.93 0.05 7.64
CA ALA A 10 1.84 0.76 6.74
C ALA A 10 1.45 2.23 6.48
N LEU A 11 0.26 2.67 6.94
CA LEU A 11 -0.24 4.03 6.72
C LEU A 11 -0.07 4.94 7.94
N CYS A 12 -0.26 4.40 9.16
CA CYS A 12 -0.16 5.18 10.40
C CYS A 12 0.91 4.67 11.36
N GLU A 13 1.59 3.57 11.03
CA GLU A 13 2.68 2.96 11.82
C GLU A 13 2.26 2.40 13.19
N GLU A 14 0.97 2.43 13.51
CA GLU A 14 0.42 1.88 14.76
C GLU A 14 0.16 0.35 14.66
N PRO A 15 0.19 -0.38 15.80
CA PRO A 15 -0.12 -1.81 15.84
C PRO A 15 -1.51 -2.16 15.30
N MET A 16 -1.59 -3.24 14.53
CA MET A 16 -2.83 -3.81 14.01
C MET A 16 -3.29 -5.02 14.84
N GLN A 17 -4.59 -5.31 14.80
CA GLN A 17 -5.14 -6.59 15.25
C GLN A 17 -5.46 -7.46 14.04
N ARG A 18 -5.34 -8.79 14.16
CA ARG A 18 -5.47 -9.69 12.99
C ARG A 18 -6.85 -9.67 12.32
N ASP A 19 -7.88 -9.27 13.05
CA ASP A 19 -9.27 -9.12 12.61
C ASP A 19 -9.60 -7.71 12.07
N ASP A 20 -8.69 -6.74 12.21
CA ASP A 20 -8.83 -5.38 11.66
C ASP A 20 -7.64 -5.04 10.74
N VAL A 21 -7.51 -5.81 9.65
CA VAL A 21 -6.52 -5.56 8.59
C VAL A 21 -7.11 -5.77 7.22
N ASP A 22 -6.85 -4.81 6.34
CA ASP A 22 -7.05 -4.92 4.90
C ASP A 22 -5.71 -4.99 4.16
N VAL A 23 -5.74 -5.59 2.96
CA VAL A 23 -4.66 -5.46 1.98
C VAL A 23 -4.86 -4.16 1.21
N ASP A 24 -3.91 -3.24 1.36
CA ASP A 24 -3.87 -1.93 0.70
C ASP A 24 -2.89 -1.92 -0.47
N HIS A 25 -3.25 -1.19 -1.52
CA HIS A 25 -2.38 -0.91 -2.65
C HIS A 25 -1.65 0.42 -2.44
N LYS A 26 -0.32 0.38 -2.32
CA LYS A 26 0.52 1.59 -2.21
C LYS A 26 0.22 2.56 -3.36
N ILE A 27 0.20 2.06 -4.58
CA ILE A 27 -0.31 2.77 -5.75
C ILE A 27 -1.69 2.20 -6.11
N PRO A 28 -2.76 2.99 -6.01
CA PRO A 28 -4.12 2.55 -6.35
C PRO A 28 -4.23 2.01 -7.78
N PHE A 29 -5.12 1.04 -7.96
CA PHE A 29 -5.43 0.48 -9.28
C PHE A 29 -5.88 1.55 -10.29
N SER A 30 -6.60 2.58 -9.83
CA SER A 30 -7.02 3.72 -10.66
C SER A 30 -5.86 4.50 -11.30
N TYR A 31 -4.64 4.35 -10.79
CA TYR A 31 -3.42 4.96 -11.33
C TYR A 31 -2.48 3.94 -12.00
N GLY A 32 -2.97 2.73 -12.27
CA GLY A 32 -2.20 1.67 -12.91
C GLY A 32 -1.35 0.82 -11.96
N GLY A 33 -1.59 0.92 -10.65
CA GLY A 33 -0.96 0.06 -9.66
C GLY A 33 -1.40 -1.41 -9.79
N GLY A 34 -0.44 -2.33 -9.80
CA GLY A 34 -0.66 -3.77 -9.93
C GLY A 34 -0.78 -4.51 -8.59
N HIS A 35 -0.96 -5.83 -8.67
CA HIS A 35 -1.10 -6.72 -7.50
C HIS A 35 0.21 -7.39 -7.07
N GLU A 36 1.36 -6.93 -7.56
CA GLU A 36 2.64 -7.45 -7.11
C GLU A 36 2.89 -7.15 -5.63
N ARG A 37 3.60 -8.06 -4.94
CA ARG A 37 3.89 -7.93 -3.50
C ARG A 37 4.57 -6.60 -3.13
N ALA A 38 5.32 -5.99 -4.04
CA ALA A 38 5.98 -4.71 -3.80
C ALA A 38 4.98 -3.54 -3.65
N ASN A 39 3.84 -3.62 -4.35
CA ASN A 39 2.76 -2.63 -4.31
C ASN A 39 1.68 -2.93 -3.27
N LEU A 40 1.72 -4.10 -2.63
CA LEU A 40 0.77 -4.48 -1.57
C LEU A 40 1.37 -4.23 -0.19
N GLN A 41 0.51 -3.82 0.74
CA GLN A 41 0.84 -3.66 2.16
C GLN A 41 -0.37 -3.97 3.03
N LEU A 42 -0.15 -4.19 4.32
CA LEU A 42 -1.23 -4.30 5.30
C LEU A 42 -1.48 -2.95 5.97
N ALA A 43 -2.75 -2.61 6.14
CA ALA A 43 -3.19 -1.43 6.87
C ALA A 43 -4.43 -1.76 7.69
N HIS A 44 -4.70 -0.98 8.74
CA HIS A 44 -6.02 -1.03 9.38
C HIS A 44 -7.10 -0.80 8.34
N SER A 45 -8.23 -1.49 8.50
CA SER A 45 -9.34 -1.36 7.56
C SER A 45 -9.86 0.09 7.52
N SER A 46 -9.80 0.80 8.65
CA SER A 46 -10.15 2.21 8.77
C SER A 46 -9.18 3.14 8.01
N CYS A 47 -7.87 2.94 8.17
CA CYS A 47 -6.83 3.71 7.48
C CYS A 47 -6.92 3.53 5.97
N ASN A 48 -7.07 2.28 5.50
CA ASN A 48 -7.26 1.94 4.10
C ASN A 48 -8.47 2.68 3.50
N ARG A 49 -9.64 2.57 4.14
CA ARG A 49 -10.87 3.27 3.69
C ARG A 49 -10.74 4.79 3.72
N SER A 50 -10.07 5.35 4.71
CA SER A 50 -9.86 6.80 4.84
C SER A 50 -8.92 7.36 3.76
N ARG A 51 -7.87 6.60 3.41
CA ARG A 51 -6.89 6.99 2.39
C ARG A 51 -7.49 7.07 0.99
N ARG A 52 -8.47 6.22 0.67
CA ARG A 52 -9.09 6.11 -0.67
C ARG A 52 -8.01 5.88 -1.74
N ASN A 53 -8.03 6.67 -2.82
CA ASN A 53 -7.02 6.66 -3.86
C ASN A 53 -5.94 7.74 -3.65
N SER A 54 -5.80 8.31 -2.45
CA SER A 54 -4.76 9.32 -2.20
C SER A 54 -3.36 8.70 -2.28
N VAL A 55 -2.49 9.30 -3.07
CA VAL A 55 -1.10 8.87 -3.25
C VAL A 55 -0.20 10.09 -3.35
N ASP A 56 1.01 10.00 -2.80
CA ASP A 56 2.03 11.01 -3.05
C ASP A 56 2.41 10.96 -4.54
N PRO A 57 2.32 12.08 -5.28
CA PRO A 57 2.73 12.12 -6.69
C PRO A 57 4.16 11.63 -6.93
N ARG A 58 5.08 11.81 -5.98
CA ARG A 58 6.46 11.32 -6.09
C ARG A 58 6.53 9.80 -6.04
N ASP A 59 5.70 9.18 -5.21
CA ASP A 59 5.62 7.73 -5.11
C ASP A 59 5.00 7.13 -6.37
N LEU A 60 3.96 7.79 -6.91
CA LEU A 60 3.37 7.41 -8.18
C LEU A 60 4.38 7.49 -9.34
N LEU A 61 5.10 8.60 -9.45
CA LEU A 61 6.11 8.79 -10.50
C LEU A 61 7.20 7.70 -10.41
N ARG A 62 7.78 7.49 -9.23
CA ARG A 62 8.80 6.47 -9.01
C ARG A 62 8.30 5.08 -9.40
N TYR A 63 7.08 4.74 -9.00
CA TYR A 63 6.49 3.46 -9.32
C TYR A 63 6.31 3.25 -10.84
N LEU A 64 5.83 4.27 -11.55
CA LEU A 64 5.62 4.20 -13.00
C LEU A 64 6.95 4.14 -13.76
N GLU A 65 7.97 4.88 -13.31
CA GLU A 65 9.34 4.83 -13.84
C GLU A 65 9.92 3.43 -13.69
N ASP A 66 9.88 2.85 -12.48
CA ASP A 66 10.35 1.49 -12.24
C ASP A 66 9.64 0.48 -13.15
N ARG A 67 8.33 0.64 -13.35
CA ARG A 67 7.54 -0.26 -14.21
C ARG A 67 7.83 -0.09 -15.71
N TYR A 68 8.31 1.08 -16.13
CA TYR A 68 8.71 1.35 -17.51
C TYR A 68 10.12 0.83 -17.77
N MET A 69 11.05 1.08 -16.85
CA MET A 69 12.47 0.71 -17.00
C MET A 69 12.72 -0.78 -16.81
N ASN A 70 11.88 -1.47 -16.03
CA ASN A 70 11.95 -2.93 -15.82
C ASN A 70 11.12 -3.74 -16.85
N ARG A 71 10.85 -3.18 -18.04
CA ARG A 71 10.26 -3.92 -19.17
C ARG A 71 11.31 -4.61 -20.03
#